data_AF-A0A2G5H991-F1
#
_entry.id   AF-A0A2G5H991-F1
#
_cell.length_a   1.000
_cell.length_b   1.000
_cell.length_c   1.000
_cell.angle_alpha   90.00
_cell.angle_beta   90.00
_cell.angle_gamma   90.00
#
_symmetry.space_group_name_H-M   'P 1'
#
loop_
_entity.id
_entity.type
_entity.pdbx_description
1 polymer ?
#
loop_
_entity_poly.entity_id
_entity_poly.type
_entity_poly.pdbx_seq_one_letter_code
_entity_poly.pdbx_strand_id
1 'polypeptide(L)'
;MASFSSLPAELRIAIWQFSIPEPRNIVLSWNGKEFRSNGTPPNIAHVCHEAREEISKVYDLTFASPSGSPAKTWFDFARDALFITDDALERMSAKTLSRVQKLKRFRYTAAMAIKCSS
;
A
#
# COMPACT_ATOMS: atom_id res chain seq x y z
N MET A 1 -10.12 34.72 -2.95
CA MET A 1 -9.22 33.56 -3.20
C MET A 1 -10.07 32.44 -3.76
N ALA A 2 -9.67 31.83 -4.88
CA ALA A 2 -10.36 30.65 -5.40
C ALA A 2 -10.01 29.43 -4.52
N SER A 3 -10.99 28.58 -4.22
CA SER A 3 -10.79 27.34 -3.45
C SER A 3 -10.66 26.15 -4.39
N PHE A 4 -10.01 25.07 -3.93
CA PHE A 4 -9.95 23.82 -4.70
C PHE A 4 -11.36 23.30 -5.07
N SER A 5 -12.33 23.43 -4.15
CA SER A 5 -13.73 23.03 -4.37
C SER A 5 -14.45 23.83 -5.46
N SER A 6 -13.95 25.01 -5.83
CA SER A 6 -14.52 25.82 -6.92
C SER A 6 -14.09 25.38 -8.31
N LEU A 7 -13.11 24.46 -8.42
CA LEU A 7 -12.72 23.87 -9.70
C LEU A 7 -13.84 22.93 -10.21
N PRO A 8 -14.07 22.87 -11.54
CA PRO A 8 -14.86 21.80 -12.16
C PRO A 8 -14.38 20.41 -11.73
N ALA A 9 -15.30 19.45 -11.66
CA ALA A 9 -15.02 18.12 -11.14
C ALA A 9 -13.91 17.40 -11.94
N GLU A 10 -13.88 17.60 -13.25
CA GLU A 10 -12.89 17.02 -14.15
C GLU A 10 -11.47 17.44 -13.78
N LEU A 11 -11.28 18.73 -13.42
CA LEU A 11 -9.98 19.24 -13.01
C LEU A 11 -9.59 18.73 -11.63
N ARG A 12 -10.54 18.64 -10.68
CA ARG A 12 -10.24 18.09 -9.35
C ARG A 12 -9.83 16.63 -9.43
N ILE A 13 -10.55 15.82 -10.22
CA ILE A 13 -10.21 14.42 -10.47
C ILE A 13 -8.84 14.31 -11.13
N ALA A 14 -8.54 15.12 -12.16
CA ALA A 14 -7.24 15.12 -12.81
C ALA A 14 -6.10 15.46 -11.84
N ILE A 15 -6.30 16.44 -10.95
CA ILE A 15 -5.32 16.80 -9.92
C ILE A 15 -5.10 15.64 -8.93
N TRP A 16 -6.19 14.97 -8.50
CA TRP A 16 -6.08 13.81 -7.63
C TRP A 16 -5.36 12.65 -8.29
N GLN A 17 -5.69 12.32 -9.53
CA GLN A 17 -4.99 11.29 -10.29
C GLN A 17 -3.51 11.60 -10.47
N PHE A 18 -3.16 12.87 -10.72
CA PHE A 18 -1.77 13.32 -10.81
C PHE A 18 -1.04 13.31 -9.46
N SER A 19 -1.78 13.38 -8.35
CA SER A 19 -1.23 13.32 -6.99
C SER A 19 -1.01 11.89 -6.49
N ILE A 20 -1.43 10.87 -7.23
CA ILE A 20 -1.15 9.48 -6.91
C ILE A 20 0.36 9.25 -7.01
N PRO A 21 1.00 8.64 -5.99
CA PRO A 21 2.44 8.45 -6.01
C PRO A 21 2.90 7.50 -7.12
N GLU A 22 4.15 7.69 -7.50
CA GLU A 22 4.92 6.76 -8.31
C GLU A 22 5.05 5.38 -7.64
N PRO A 23 5.36 4.31 -8.40
CA PRO A 23 5.55 2.96 -7.86
C PRO A 23 6.58 2.89 -6.73
N ARG A 24 6.32 2.11 -5.69
CA ARG A 24 7.17 2.06 -4.47
C ARG A 24 7.65 0.65 -4.15
N ASN A 25 8.76 0.59 -3.41
CA ASN A 25 9.27 -0.65 -2.82
C ASN A 25 8.71 -0.81 -1.41
N ILE A 26 7.79 -1.76 -1.25
CA ILE A 26 7.16 -2.06 0.05
C ILE A 26 7.87 -3.27 0.66
N VAL A 27 8.47 -3.05 1.82
CA VAL A 27 9.03 -4.10 2.68
C VAL A 27 7.97 -4.44 3.70
N LEU A 28 7.58 -5.72 3.76
CA LEU A 28 6.59 -6.25 4.69
C LEU A 28 7.26 -7.25 5.63
N SER A 29 7.10 -7.04 6.93
CA SER A 29 7.59 -7.91 7.99
C SER A 29 6.48 -8.23 9.00
N TRP A 30 6.71 -9.24 9.83
CA TRP A 30 5.81 -9.62 10.90
C TRP A 30 6.44 -9.33 12.26
N ASN A 31 5.70 -8.70 13.16
CA ASN A 31 6.21 -8.32 14.48
C ASN A 31 5.70 -9.22 15.63
N GLY A 32 5.13 -10.39 15.30
CA GLY A 32 4.47 -11.27 16.27
C GLY A 32 2.96 -11.04 16.42
N LYS A 33 2.44 -9.88 16.00
CA LYS A 33 1.01 -9.51 16.19
C LYS A 33 0.34 -9.01 14.92
N GLU A 34 1.03 -8.21 14.14
CA GLU A 34 0.53 -7.56 12.93
C GLU A 34 1.63 -7.43 11.87
N PHE A 35 1.20 -7.25 10.63
CA PHE A 35 2.11 -6.89 9.55
C PHE A 35 2.61 -5.46 9.73
N ARG A 36 3.92 -5.28 9.60
CA ARG A 36 4.59 -3.98 9.56
C ARG A 36 5.13 -3.75 8.16
N SER A 37 5.00 -2.51 7.69
CA SER A 37 5.60 -2.11 6.43
C SER A 37 6.30 -0.76 6.55
N ASN A 38 7.27 -0.54 5.67
CA ASN A 38 7.88 0.78 5.45
C ASN A 38 7.01 1.68 4.54
N GLY A 39 5.87 1.16 4.05
CA GLY A 39 4.98 1.85 3.14
C GLY A 39 4.16 2.90 3.88
N THR A 40 4.65 4.13 3.92
CA THR A 40 3.84 5.25 4.42
C THR A 40 2.55 5.35 3.59
N PRO A 41 1.38 5.56 4.22
CA PRO A 41 0.17 5.86 3.46
C PRO A 41 0.43 7.04 2.50
N PRO A 42 0.04 6.91 1.22
CA PRO A 42 0.16 8.03 0.30
C PRO A 42 -0.56 9.27 0.82
N ASN A 43 0.03 10.46 0.69
CA ASN A 43 -0.54 11.70 1.22
C ASN A 43 -1.98 11.91 0.77
N ILE A 44 -2.29 11.61 -0.50
CA ILE A 44 -3.62 11.69 -1.09
C ILE A 44 -4.69 10.89 -0.31
N ALA A 45 -4.34 9.78 0.34
CA ALA A 45 -5.28 8.97 1.13
C ALA A 45 -5.81 9.67 2.40
N HIS A 46 -5.21 10.81 2.77
CA HIS A 46 -5.49 11.55 4.00
C HIS A 46 -5.98 12.99 3.77
N VAL A 47 -6.11 13.45 2.51
CA VAL A 47 -6.47 14.84 2.22
C VAL A 47 -7.97 15.10 2.45
N CYS A 48 -8.83 14.38 1.73
CA CYS A 48 -10.28 14.52 1.82
C CYS A 48 -10.98 13.26 1.29
N HIS A 49 -12.31 13.23 1.33
CA HIS A 49 -13.11 12.10 0.83
C HIS A 49 -12.88 11.83 -0.66
N GLU A 50 -12.98 12.86 -1.51
CA GLU A 50 -12.80 12.76 -2.97
C GLU A 50 -11.40 12.20 -3.32
N ALA A 51 -10.37 12.71 -2.66
CA ALA A 51 -8.99 12.22 -2.83
C ALA A 51 -8.84 10.74 -2.41
N ARG A 52 -9.48 10.34 -1.31
CA ARG A 52 -9.48 8.95 -0.84
C ARG A 52 -10.20 8.02 -1.82
N GLU A 53 -11.29 8.46 -2.41
CA GLU A 53 -12.01 7.70 -3.44
C GLU A 53 -11.14 7.47 -4.68
N GLU A 54 -10.43 8.50 -5.15
CA GLU A 54 -9.54 8.36 -6.32
C GLU A 54 -8.39 7.39 -6.06
N ILE A 55 -7.71 7.48 -4.91
CA ILE A 55 -6.61 6.55 -4.62
C ILE A 55 -7.09 5.11 -4.41
N SER A 56 -8.30 4.91 -3.87
CA SER A 56 -8.86 3.58 -3.63
C SER A 56 -9.18 2.81 -4.93
N LYS A 57 -9.20 3.49 -6.08
CA LYS A 57 -9.30 2.85 -7.41
C LYS A 57 -8.01 2.14 -7.82
N VAL A 58 -6.89 2.50 -7.20
CA VAL A 58 -5.54 2.08 -7.61
C VAL A 58 -4.85 1.27 -6.51
N TYR A 59 -5.01 1.68 -5.25
CA TYR A 59 -4.41 1.02 -4.10
C TYR A 59 -5.45 0.31 -3.23
N ASP A 60 -5.08 -0.88 -2.76
CA ASP A 60 -5.85 -1.63 -1.76
C ASP A 60 -5.19 -1.59 -0.39
N LEU A 61 -6.00 -1.48 0.67
CA LEU A 61 -5.58 -1.84 2.03
C LEU A 61 -5.52 -3.36 2.16
N THR A 62 -4.30 -3.92 2.12
CA THR A 62 -4.13 -5.34 1.76
C THR A 62 -3.73 -6.27 2.93
N PHE A 63 -2.65 -5.93 3.64
CA PHE A 63 -2.02 -6.87 4.58
C PHE A 63 -2.68 -6.85 5.96
N ALA A 64 -3.87 -7.44 6.07
CA ALA A 64 -4.59 -7.63 7.33
C ALA A 64 -3.98 -8.77 8.15
N SER A 65 -3.94 -8.61 9.47
CA SER A 65 -3.39 -9.63 10.36
C SER A 65 -4.35 -10.81 10.51
N PRO A 66 -3.85 -12.06 10.60
CA PRO A 66 -4.67 -13.21 10.98
C PRO A 66 -5.34 -13.06 12.35
N SER A 67 -4.78 -12.24 13.24
CA SER A 67 -5.31 -11.95 14.58
C SER A 67 -6.51 -11.00 14.58
N GLY A 68 -7.05 -10.64 13.41
CA GLY A 68 -8.20 -9.75 13.27
C GLY A 68 -7.86 -8.26 13.23
N SER A 69 -6.58 -7.90 13.29
CA SER A 69 -6.17 -6.49 13.12
C SER A 69 -6.37 -6.05 11.66
N PRO A 70 -6.96 -4.86 11.40
CA PRO A 70 -7.25 -4.41 10.05
C PRO A 70 -5.97 -4.17 9.23
N ALA A 71 -6.08 -4.27 7.91
CA ALA A 71 -4.99 -3.92 7.00
C ALA A 71 -4.67 -2.43 7.10
N LYS A 72 -3.37 -2.10 7.14
CA LYS A 72 -2.88 -0.71 7.27
C LYS A 72 -2.01 -0.26 6.08
N THR A 73 -1.54 -1.21 5.29
CA THR A 73 -0.62 -0.92 4.18
C THR A 73 -1.41 -0.77 2.89
N TRP A 74 -1.34 0.43 2.30
CA TRP A 74 -1.81 0.70 0.95
C TRP A 74 -0.83 0.10 -0.06
N PHE A 75 -1.32 -0.80 -0.91
CA PHE A 75 -0.49 -1.53 -1.85
C PHE A 75 -1.14 -1.57 -3.24
N ASP A 76 -0.36 -1.26 -4.28
CA ASP A 76 -0.76 -1.37 -5.68
C ASP A 76 -0.14 -2.62 -6.32
N PHE A 77 -0.97 -3.60 -6.66
CA PHE A 77 -0.51 -4.87 -7.22
C PHE A 77 0.00 -4.78 -8.66
N ALA A 78 -0.31 -3.73 -9.41
CA ALA A 78 0.18 -3.53 -10.76
C ALA A 78 1.54 -2.84 -10.78
N ARG A 79 1.79 -1.94 -9.82
CA ARG A 79 2.94 -1.02 -9.85
C ARG A 79 3.97 -1.28 -8.74
N ASP A 80 3.54 -1.53 -7.51
CA ASP A 80 4.46 -1.65 -6.38
C ASP A 80 5.27 -2.96 -6.43
N ALA A 81 6.48 -2.91 -5.89
CA ALA A 81 7.31 -4.09 -5.65
C ALA A 81 7.18 -4.51 -4.19
N LEU A 82 7.00 -5.81 -3.96
CA LEU A 82 6.88 -6.36 -2.61
C LEU A 82 8.13 -7.16 -2.24
N PHE A 83 8.73 -6.76 -1.12
CA PHE A 83 9.78 -7.46 -0.41
C PHE A 83 9.17 -8.01 0.87
N ILE A 84 9.21 -9.32 1.08
CA ILE A 84 8.59 -9.96 2.24
C ILE A 84 9.59 -10.87 2.96
N THR A 85 9.48 -10.92 4.28
CA THR A 85 10.21 -11.88 5.12
C THR A 85 9.47 -13.23 5.15
N ASP A 86 10.21 -14.32 5.41
CA ASP A 86 9.63 -15.67 5.37
C ASP A 86 8.52 -15.84 6.42
N ASP A 87 8.71 -15.31 7.62
CA ASP A 87 7.72 -15.33 8.71
C ASP A 87 6.44 -14.56 8.34
N ALA A 88 6.55 -13.44 7.62
CA ALA A 88 5.39 -12.70 7.16
C ALA A 88 4.65 -13.45 6.05
N LEU A 89 5.36 -14.11 5.14
CA LEU A 89 4.76 -14.89 4.08
C LEU A 89 3.91 -16.05 4.63
N GLU A 90 4.45 -16.82 5.58
CA GLU A 90 3.76 -17.96 6.19
C GLU A 90 2.46 -17.57 6.90
N ARG A 91 2.37 -16.33 7.38
CA ARG A 91 1.20 -15.82 8.11
C ARG A 91 0.15 -15.20 7.21
N MET A 92 0.41 -14.99 5.92
CA MET A 92 -0.56 -14.37 5.03
C MET A 92 -1.77 -15.26 4.77
N SER A 93 -2.93 -14.64 4.58
CA SER A 93 -4.13 -15.37 4.16
C SER A 93 -3.94 -15.96 2.76
N ALA A 94 -4.58 -17.11 2.49
CA ALA A 94 -4.54 -17.75 1.17
C ALA A 94 -4.99 -16.81 0.04
N LYS A 95 -6.01 -15.97 0.31
CA LYS A 95 -6.48 -14.93 -0.63
C LYS A 95 -5.35 -13.96 -0.97
N THR A 96 -4.70 -13.38 0.03
CA THR A 96 -3.63 -12.40 -0.20
C THR A 96 -2.40 -13.04 -0.83
N LEU A 97 -2.03 -14.26 -0.42
CA LEU A 97 -0.94 -15.03 -1.02
C LEU A 97 -1.14 -15.25 -2.51
N SER A 98 -2.33 -15.67 -2.93
CA SER A 98 -2.64 -15.89 -4.36
C SER A 98 -2.47 -14.64 -5.22
N ARG A 99 -2.66 -13.44 -4.63
CA ARG A 99 -2.44 -12.16 -5.31
C ARG A 99 -0.96 -11.82 -5.35
N VAL A 100 -0.25 -11.99 -4.23
CA VAL A 100 1.18 -11.72 -4.11
C VAL A 100 2.01 -12.62 -5.02
N GLN A 101 1.67 -13.89 -5.15
CA GLN A 101 2.37 -14.84 -6.03
C GLN A 101 2.27 -14.46 -7.53
N LYS A 102 1.27 -13.67 -7.91
CA LYS A 102 1.11 -13.16 -9.29
C LYS A 102 1.91 -11.89 -9.56
N LEU A 103 2.53 -11.29 -8.55
CA LEU A 103 3.32 -10.08 -8.71
C LEU A 103 4.56 -10.37 -9.56
N LYS A 104 4.73 -9.58 -10.62
CA LYS A 104 5.93 -9.66 -11.47
C LYS A 104 7.22 -9.33 -10.71
N ARG A 105 7.12 -8.46 -9.69
CA ARG A 105 8.23 -7.89 -8.93
C ARG A 105 8.13 -8.28 -7.46
N PHE A 106 8.28 -9.57 -7.23
CA PHE A 106 8.23 -10.17 -5.91
C PHE A 106 9.59 -10.74 -5.52
N ARG A 107 10.04 -10.44 -4.30
CA ARG A 107 11.35 -10.83 -3.79
C ARG A 107 11.25 -11.29 -2.33
N TYR A 108 11.91 -12.40 -2.05
CA TYR A 108 12.14 -12.91 -0.70
C TYR A 108 13.57 -12.59 -0.30
N THR A 109 13.77 -11.94 0.85
CA THR A 109 15.11 -11.70 1.36
C THR A 109 15.11 -11.60 2.88
N ALA A 110 15.69 -12.58 3.55
CA ALA A 110 16.03 -12.50 4.98
C ALA A 110 17.00 -11.32 5.29
N ALA A 111 17.80 -10.90 4.31
CA ALA A 111 18.82 -9.86 4.48
C ALA A 111 18.32 -8.40 4.38
N MET A 112 17.16 -8.12 3.76
CA MET A 112 16.70 -6.72 3.57
C MET A 112 15.90 -6.17 4.75
N ALA A 113 15.33 -7.02 5.61
CA ALA A 113 14.59 -6.58 6.80
C ALA A 113 15.46 -5.77 7.77
N ILE A 114 16.77 -6.05 7.80
CA ILE A 114 17.75 -5.41 8.69
C ILE A 114 18.06 -3.95 8.25
N LYS A 115 17.90 -3.61 6.97
CA LYS A 115 18.29 -2.30 6.43
C LYS A 115 17.25 -1.18 6.60
N CYS A 116 16.06 -1.48 7.11
CA CYS A 116 14.97 -0.52 7.26
C CYS A 116 14.53 -0.30 8.72
N SER A 117 15.30 -0.83 9.68
CA SER A 117 15.12 -0.59 11.12
C SER A 117 16.15 0.40 11.70
N SER A 118 17.01 0.97 10.84
CA SER A 118 18.05 1.95 11.18
C SER A 118 17.55 3.37 11.00
#